data_AF-A0A9W6CJQ4-F1
#
_entry.id   AF-A0A9W6CJQ4-F1
#
_cell.length_a   1.000
_cell.length_b   1.000
_cell.length_c   1.000
_cell.angle_alpha   90.00
_cell.angle_beta   90.00
_cell.angle_gamma   90.00
#
_symmetry.space_group_name_H-M   'P 1'
#
loop_
_entity.id
_entity.type
_entity.pdbx_description
1 polymer ?
#
loop_
_entity_poly.entity_id
_entity_poly.type
_entity_poly.pdbx_seq_one_letter_code
_entity_poly.pdbx_strand_id
1 'polypeptide(L)' 'MGQSLPLNTPTSLRIVIGDAETRVSSVEDVVKFLRQQEAGDLADFLMADGSGTNPPSLGDVCARMEALCAMV' A
#
# COMPACT_ATOMS: atom_id res chain seq x y z
N MET A 1 -20.02 12.78 24.43
CA MET A 1 -20.34 11.76 23.41
C MET A 1 -19.05 11.53 22.62
N GLY A 2 -18.38 10.40 22.86
CA GLY A 2 -17.09 10.11 22.20
C GLY A 2 -17.34 9.76 20.75
N GLN A 3 -16.98 10.65 19.83
CA GLN A 3 -16.92 10.32 18.42
C GLN A 3 -15.79 9.31 18.23
N SER A 4 -16.14 8.04 18.13
CA SER A 4 -15.27 7.02 17.55
C SER A 4 -14.95 7.48 16.13
N LEU A 5 -13.70 7.89 15.90
CA LEU A 5 -13.17 8.08 14.54
C LEU A 5 -13.56 6.83 13.72
N PRO A 6 -14.09 6.97 12.50
CA PRO A 6 -14.30 5.81 11.65
C PRO A 6 -12.97 5.08 11.56
N LEU A 7 -12.96 3.76 11.76
CA LEU A 7 -11.82 2.89 11.52
C LEU A 7 -11.25 3.29 10.16
N ASN A 8 -10.16 4.04 10.20
CA ASN A 8 -9.71 4.94 9.15
C ASN A 8 -9.02 4.09 8.07
N THR A 9 -9.79 3.24 7.40
CA THR A 9 -9.32 2.48 6.26
C THR A 9 -9.06 3.50 5.15
N PRO A 10 -7.79 3.71 4.76
CA PRO A 10 -7.46 4.74 3.79
C PRO A 10 -8.18 4.40 2.47
N THR A 11 -9.11 5.27 2.06
CA THR A 11 -9.89 5.10 0.83
C THR A 11 -9.04 5.36 -0.42
N SER A 12 -7.91 6.07 -0.25
CA SER A 12 -6.92 6.32 -1.30
C SER A 12 -5.54 6.49 -0.68
N LEU A 13 -4.51 5.95 -1.34
CA LEU A 13 -3.11 6.15 -0.99
C LEU A 13 -2.45 7.08 -2.01
N ARG A 14 -1.58 7.96 -1.53
CA ARG A 14 -0.65 8.72 -2.38
C ARG A 14 0.71 8.08 -2.25
N ILE A 15 1.26 7.65 -3.38
CA ILE A 15 2.57 6.98 -3.46
C ILE A 15 3.50 7.94 -4.19
N VAL A 16 4.67 8.17 -3.59
CA VAL A 16 5.72 9.02 -4.16
C VAL A 16 7.01 8.20 -4.21
N ILE A 17 7.58 8.05 -5.40
CA ILE A 17 8.83 7.32 -5.66
C ILE A 17 9.73 8.23 -6.49
N GLY A 18 10.77 8.80 -5.87
CA GLY A 18 11.60 9.80 -6.53
C GLY A 18 10.78 11.01 -6.98
N ASP A 19 10.79 11.30 -8.28
CA ASP A 19 10.00 12.38 -8.90
C ASP A 19 8.58 11.91 -9.32
N ALA A 20 8.32 10.60 -9.30
CA ALA A 20 7.03 10.04 -9.70
C ALA A 20 6.04 10.05 -8.52
N GLU A 21 4.89 10.69 -8.74
CA GLU A 21 3.77 10.71 -7.81
C GLU A 21 2.54 10.09 -8.46
N THR A 22 1.81 9.28 -7.70
CA THR A 22 0.48 8.82 -8.08
C THR A 22 -0.47 8.80 -6.91
N ARG A 23 -1.77 8.82 -7.22
CA ARG A 23 -2.85 8.57 -6.26
C ARG A 23 -3.60 7.33 -6.70
N VAL A 24 -3.66 6.34 -5.82
CA VAL A 24 -4.27 5.04 -6.07
C VAL A 24 -5.39 4.78 -5.08
N SER A 25 -6.48 4.21 -5.57
CA SER A 25 -7.68 3.89 -4.78
C SER A 25 -7.90 2.37 -4.63
N SER A 26 -7.02 1.57 -5.23
CA SER A 26 -7.08 0.11 -5.24
C SER A 26 -5.67 -0.47 -5.16
N VAL A 27 -5.55 -1.64 -4.55
CA VAL A 27 -4.27 -2.35 -4.44
C VAL A 27 -3.72 -2.74 -5.82
N GLU A 28 -4.59 -3.05 -6.78
CA GLU A 28 -4.19 -3.31 -8.17
C GLU A 28 -3.49 -2.09 -8.79
N ASP A 29 -3.99 -0.88 -8.54
CA ASP A 29 -3.37 0.37 -9.01
C ASP A 29 -2.01 0.61 -8.33
N VAL A 30 -1.87 0.24 -7.04
CA VAL A 30 -0.57 0.27 -6.35
C VAL A 30 0.44 -0.62 -7.09
N VAL A 31 0.09 -1.89 -7.31
CA VAL A 31 0.97 -2.88 -7.97
C VAL A 31 1.33 -2.43 -9.38
N LYS A 32 0.36 -1.92 -10.13
CA LYS A 32 0.57 -1.41 -11.48
C LYS A 32 1.53 -0.23 -11.50
N PHE A 33 1.36 0.73 -10.60
CA PHE A 33 2.28 1.87 -10.49
C PHE A 33 3.69 1.43 -10.10
N LEU A 34 3.82 0.55 -9.11
CA LEU A 34 5.13 0.03 -8.68
C LEU A 34 5.86 -0.69 -9.81
N ARG A 35 5.15 -1.51 -10.60
CA ARG A 35 5.73 -2.17 -11.79
C ARG A 35 6.16 -1.17 -12.87
N GLN A 36 5.45 -0.06 -13.03
CA GLN A 36 5.85 1.02 -13.96
C GLN A 36 7.10 1.76 -13.52
N GLN A 37 7.35 1.85 -12.20
CA GLN A 37 8.52 2.49 -11.62
C GLN A 37 9.72 1.52 -11.45
N GLU A 38 9.71 0.39 -12.16
CA GLU A 38 10.72 -0.67 -12.05
C GLU A 38 10.83 -1.27 -10.62
N ALA A 39 9.90 -0.94 -9.72
CA ALA A 39 9.80 -1.45 -8.35
C ALA A 39 8.95 -2.74 -8.32
N GLY A 40 9.18 -3.65 -9.27
CA GLY A 40 8.45 -4.90 -9.42
C GLY A 40 8.60 -5.82 -8.20
N ASP A 41 9.80 -5.90 -7.62
CA ASP A 41 10.08 -6.67 -6.41
C ASP A 41 9.34 -6.14 -5.18
N LEU A 42 9.19 -4.81 -5.07
CA LEU A 42 8.38 -4.21 -4.00
C LEU A 42 6.90 -4.53 -4.19
N ALA A 43 6.41 -4.51 -5.43
CA ALA A 43 5.05 -4.92 -5.72
C ALA A 43 4.80 -6.39 -5.35
N ASP A 44 5.75 -7.26 -5.68
CA ASP A 44 5.68 -8.68 -5.34
C ASP A 44 5.73 -8.91 -3.83
N PHE A 45 6.62 -8.21 -3.11
CA PHE A 45 6.68 -8.23 -1.65
C PHE A 45 5.39 -7.74 -0.99
N LEU A 46 4.81 -6.65 -1.49
CA LEU A 46 3.53 -6.14 -0.98
C LEU A 46 2.39 -7.10 -1.26
N MET A 47 2.45 -7.84 -2.36
CA MET A 47 1.47 -8.89 -2.73
C MET A 47 1.80 -10.25 -2.13
N ALA A 48 2.99 -10.45 -1.56
CA ALA A 48 3.40 -11.69 -0.95
C ALA A 48 2.47 -11.96 0.24
N ASP A 49 1.62 -12.95 0.03
CA ASP A 49 0.59 -13.35 0.96
C ASP A 49 1.25 -13.92 2.22
N GLY A 50 1.00 -13.27 3.36
CA GLY A 50 1.63 -13.67 4.62
C GLY A 50 0.98 -14.89 5.26
N SER A 51 -0.30 -15.20 4.96
CA SER A 51 -1.03 -16.24 5.69
C SER A 51 -2.46 -16.49 5.18
N GLY A 52 -2.68 -16.70 3.88
CA GLY A 52 -3.85 -17.32 3.30
C GLY A 52 -5.20 -16.58 3.40
N THR A 53 -5.85 -16.47 2.25
CA THR A 53 -7.31 -16.39 2.04
C THR A 53 -7.95 -15.01 1.90
N ASN A 54 -7.25 -13.88 2.08
CA ASN A 54 -7.84 -12.57 1.80
C ASN A 54 -6.92 -11.68 0.95
N PRO A 55 -7.42 -11.04 -0.11
CA PRO A 55 -6.63 -10.07 -0.86
C PRO A 55 -6.22 -8.93 0.08
N PRO A 56 -4.95 -8.46 0.01
CA PRO A 56 -4.48 -7.38 0.86
C PRO A 56 -5.32 -6.12 0.64
N SER A 57 -5.61 -5.40 1.72
CA SER A 57 -6.30 -4.11 1.65
C SER A 57 -5.28 -2.98 1.45
N LEU A 58 -5.74 -1.79 1.04
CA LEU A 58 -4.88 -0.59 1.01
C LEU A 58 -4.23 -0.30 2.38
N GLY A 59 -4.94 -0.58 3.47
CA GLY A 59 -4.40 -0.48 4.82
C GLY A 59 -3.22 -1.42 5.08
N ASP A 60 -3.32 -2.68 4.63
CA ASP A 60 -2.23 -3.66 4.76
C ASP A 60 -0.99 -3.24 3.94
N VAL A 61 -1.21 -2.74 2.72
CA VAL A 61 -0.16 -2.22 1.85
C VAL A 61 0.55 -1.04 2.50
N CYS A 62 -0.21 -0.08 3.05
CA CYS A 62 0.34 1.07 3.76
C CYS A 62 1.18 0.64 4.98
N ALA A 63 0.63 -0.25 5.82
CA ALA A 63 1.32 -0.73 7.01
C ALA A 63 2.64 -1.46 6.66
N ARG A 64 2.65 -2.25 5.58
CA ARG A 64 3.86 -2.92 5.07
C ARG A 64 4.89 -1.91 4.55
N MET A 65 4.46 -0.89 3.81
CA MET A 65 5.35 0.19 3.33
C MET A 65 5.93 0.99 4.50
N GLU A 66 5.12 1.32 5.51
CA GLU A 66 5.57 2.00 6.72
C GLU A 66 6.57 1.13 7.51
N ALA A 67 6.31 -0.17 7.63
CA ALA A 67 7.23 -1.11 8.28
C ALA A 67 8.59 -1.19 7.56
N LEU A 68 8.60 -1.21 6.23
CA LEU A 68 9.84 -1.15 5.44
C LEU A 68 10.57 0.17 5.64
N CYS A 69 9.86 1.29 5.64
CA CYS A 69 10.43 2.62 5.87
C CYS A 69 11.09 2.72 7.25
N ALA A 70 10.52 2.10 8.28
CA ALA A 70 11.05 2.09 9.64
C ALA A 70 12.28 1.19 9.85
N MET A 71 12.62 0.33 8.89
CA MET A 71 13.79 -0.56 8.94
C MET A 71 15.05 0.03 8.30
N VAL A 72 14.95 1.20 7.67
CA VAL A 72 16.05 1.93 7.01
C VAL A 72 16.49 3.10 7.88
#